data_AF-A0A3M2A0W6-F1
#
_entry.id   AF-A0A3M2A0W6-F1
#
_cell.length_a   1.000
_cell.length_b   1.000
_cell.length_c   1.000
_cell.angle_alpha   90.00
_cell.angle_beta   90.00
_cell.angle_gamma   90.00
#
_symmetry.space_group_name_H-M   'P 1'
#
loop_
_entity.id
_entity.type
_entity.pdbx_description
1 polymer ?
#
loop_
_entity_poly.entity_id
_entity_poly.type
_entity_poly.pdbx_seq_one_letter_code
_entity_poly.pdbx_strand_id
1 'polypeptide(L)'
;MPGFLARRRSHRAPWGAAAALAWVGGGCGGDVGTVEVAWVVAGRDGEPIFPSGDLAPSAYDDTCDLPGYGPGMAEVTYALRLSLQICDPGCGDCSDSACHVVPEAELPCDGVRYTDPDVPASERPYLFRLRARIETETGSCVPSAGCVVVPGPISRKVRPGRVTDLQVVEILLDVEGGARPGSPASRLDLVACGCA
;
A
#
# COMPACT_ATOMS: atom_id res chain seq x y z
N MET A 1 -68.84 -62.17 -13.73
CA MET A 1 -67.62 -62.11 -14.55
C MET A 1 -66.52 -61.42 -13.75
N PRO A 2 -65.28 -61.92 -13.81
CA PRO A 2 -64.29 -61.80 -12.75
C PRO A 2 -63.10 -60.90 -13.12
N GLY A 3 -62.27 -60.60 -12.12
CA GLY A 3 -60.93 -60.01 -12.22
C GLY A 3 -60.56 -59.43 -10.85
N PHE A 4 -60.05 -60.16 -9.86
CA PHE A 4 -58.79 -60.94 -9.84
C PHE A 4 -57.67 -60.14 -10.49
N LEU A 5 -56.84 -59.43 -9.74
CA LEU A 5 -55.58 -59.86 -9.08
C LEU A 5 -54.90 -58.53 -8.64
N ALA A 6 -54.00 -58.39 -7.67
CA ALA A 6 -53.23 -59.30 -6.85
C ALA A 6 -52.53 -58.44 -5.76
N ARG A 7 -52.34 -59.05 -4.58
CA ARG A 7 -51.11 -59.09 -3.75
C ARG A 7 -50.07 -57.98 -4.03
N ARG A 8 -49.48 -57.34 -3.00
CA ARG A 8 -48.51 -58.01 -2.12
C ARG A 8 -48.28 -57.23 -0.81
N ARG A 9 -48.47 -57.95 0.30
CA ARG A 9 -47.63 -57.90 1.52
C ARG A 9 -46.15 -57.93 1.09
N SER A 10 -45.16 -57.29 1.72
CA SER A 10 -44.92 -56.96 3.12
C SER A 10 -43.46 -56.50 3.24
N HIS A 11 -43.11 -56.06 4.45
CA HIS A 11 -41.82 -56.26 5.12
C HIS A 11 -40.77 -55.15 5.09
N ARG A 12 -40.41 -54.80 6.34
CA ARG A 12 -39.05 -54.55 6.88
C ARG A 12 -38.61 -53.08 6.99
N ALA A 13 -38.80 -52.57 8.22
CA ALA A 13 -37.75 -51.88 8.98
C ALA A 13 -36.43 -52.72 9.02
N PRO A 14 -35.27 -52.25 9.50
CA PRO A 14 -34.97 -50.99 10.21
C PRO A 14 -33.65 -50.30 9.72
N TRP A 15 -33.34 -49.15 10.33
CA TRP A 15 -32.00 -48.67 10.69
C TRP A 15 -30.89 -48.83 9.63
N GLY A 16 -30.75 -47.81 8.77
CA GLY A 16 -29.54 -47.54 8.02
C GLY A 16 -28.93 -46.23 8.54
N ALA A 17 -27.77 -46.37 9.18
CA ALA A 17 -27.01 -45.36 9.90
C ALA A 17 -26.97 -43.96 9.26
N ALA A 18 -27.08 -42.97 10.15
CA ALA A 18 -26.65 -41.61 9.92
C ALA A 18 -25.20 -41.58 9.40
N ALA A 19 -25.01 -41.08 8.19
CA ALA A 19 -23.73 -40.53 7.74
C ALA A 19 -23.91 -39.03 7.59
N ALA A 20 -24.08 -38.35 8.74
CA ALA A 20 -23.80 -36.93 8.83
C ALA A 20 -22.27 -36.76 8.71
N LEU A 21 -21.77 -36.73 7.48
CA LEU A 21 -20.46 -36.17 7.18
C LEU A 21 -20.57 -34.66 7.34
N ALA A 22 -20.59 -34.24 8.61
CA ALA A 22 -20.29 -32.90 9.03
C ALA A 22 -18.83 -32.62 8.64
N TRP A 23 -18.62 -32.16 7.40
CA TRP A 23 -17.46 -31.35 7.06
C TRP A 23 -17.64 -29.98 7.74
N VAL A 24 -17.49 -29.98 9.06
CA VAL A 24 -17.36 -28.77 9.86
C VAL A 24 -15.87 -28.59 10.10
N GLY A 25 -15.31 -27.49 9.59
CA GLY A 25 -14.04 -26.99 10.10
C GLY A 25 -12.83 -27.08 9.17
N GLY A 26 -13.00 -27.03 7.85
CA GLY A 26 -12.03 -26.28 7.04
C GLY A 26 -12.23 -24.81 7.35
N GLY A 27 -11.78 -24.36 8.53
CA GLY A 27 -11.83 -22.95 8.87
C GLY A 27 -11.12 -22.20 7.75
N CYS A 28 -11.82 -21.30 7.07
CA CYS A 28 -11.21 -20.20 6.32
C CYS A 28 -10.44 -19.31 7.31
N GLY A 29 -9.41 -19.86 7.94
CA GLY A 29 -8.44 -19.14 8.75
C GLY A 29 -7.18 -19.10 7.91
N GLY A 30 -7.15 -18.21 6.93
CA GLY A 30 -5.91 -17.98 6.19
C GLY A 30 -4.84 -17.48 7.16
N ASP A 31 -3.61 -17.94 7.00
CA ASP A 31 -2.44 -17.47 7.75
C ASP A 31 -2.00 -16.06 7.31
N VAL A 32 -2.87 -15.32 6.62
CA VAL A 32 -2.64 -14.00 6.05
C VAL A 32 -3.71 -13.01 6.52
N GLY A 33 -3.34 -11.74 6.57
CA GLY A 33 -4.26 -10.62 6.74
C GLY A 33 -4.06 -9.59 5.63
N THR A 34 -4.99 -8.66 5.54
CA THR A 34 -4.96 -7.60 4.53
C THR A 34 -4.34 -6.34 5.13
N VAL A 35 -3.33 -5.80 4.47
CA VAL A 35 -2.74 -4.50 4.80
C VAL A 35 -3.35 -3.43 3.91
N GLU A 36 -3.71 -2.29 4.51
CA GLU A 36 -4.20 -1.14 3.78
C GLU A 36 -3.55 0.16 4.25
N VAL A 37 -3.08 0.93 3.27
CA VAL A 37 -2.46 2.24 3.49
C VAL A 37 -3.08 3.23 2.53
N ALA A 38 -3.44 4.40 3.05
CA ALA A 38 -3.77 5.59 2.28
C ALA A 38 -2.66 6.62 2.49
N TRP A 39 -2.30 7.35 1.45
CA TRP A 39 -1.30 8.40 1.54
C TRP A 39 -1.77 9.65 0.82
N VAL A 40 -1.21 10.77 1.26
CA VAL A 40 -1.29 12.05 0.56
C VAL A 40 0.10 12.67 0.55
N VAL A 41 0.43 13.35 -0.54
CA VAL A 41 1.61 14.21 -0.62
C VAL A 41 1.12 15.64 -0.56
N ALA A 42 1.65 16.41 0.38
CA ALA A 42 1.34 17.82 0.55
C ALA A 42 2.62 18.65 0.50
N GLY A 43 2.49 19.92 0.11
CA GLY A 43 3.55 20.88 0.26
C GLY A 43 3.76 21.25 1.74
N ARG A 44 4.79 22.05 2.00
CA ARG A 44 5.16 22.46 3.36
C ARG A 44 4.04 23.19 4.11
N ASP A 45 3.17 23.91 3.40
CA ASP A 45 2.07 24.66 4.00
C ASP A 45 0.76 23.82 4.07
N GLY A 46 0.84 22.52 3.76
CA GLY A 46 -0.29 21.59 3.80
C GLY A 46 -1.17 21.63 2.55
N GLU A 47 -0.74 22.32 1.49
CA GLU A 47 -1.43 22.28 0.20
C GLU A 47 -1.31 20.89 -0.44
N PRO A 48 -2.42 20.24 -0.84
CA PRO A 48 -2.34 18.92 -1.44
C PRO A 48 -1.62 18.98 -2.80
N ILE A 49 -0.73 18.01 -3.03
CA ILE A 49 -0.02 17.79 -4.30
C ILE A 49 -0.57 16.53 -4.98
N PHE A 50 -0.52 15.38 -4.29
CA PHE A 50 -1.06 14.11 -4.79
C PHE A 50 -2.03 13.49 -3.78
N PRO A 51 -3.03 12.74 -4.24
CA PRO A 51 -3.37 12.45 -5.64
C PRO A 51 -4.33 13.47 -6.29
N SER A 52 -4.79 14.48 -5.55
CA SER A 52 -5.84 15.41 -5.99
C SER A 52 -5.47 16.89 -5.91
N GLY A 53 -4.17 17.23 -5.94
CA GLY A 53 -3.68 18.59 -5.78
C GLY A 53 -3.71 19.42 -7.05
N ASP A 54 -3.97 20.74 -6.92
CA ASP A 54 -3.94 21.72 -8.01
C ASP A 54 -2.51 22.00 -8.54
N LEU A 55 -1.49 21.51 -7.82
CA LEU A 55 -0.09 21.58 -8.20
C LEU A 55 0.33 20.51 -9.22
N ALA A 56 -0.56 19.59 -9.59
CA ALA A 56 -0.35 18.63 -10.66
C ALA A 56 -0.77 19.26 -12.01
N PRO A 57 0.16 19.55 -12.94
CA PRO A 57 -0.20 19.97 -14.29
C PRO A 57 -1.04 18.89 -14.96
N SER A 58 -2.01 19.33 -15.76
CA SER A 58 -3.13 18.57 -16.32
C SER A 58 -2.76 17.46 -17.34
N ALA A 59 -1.53 16.92 -17.31
CA ALA A 59 -0.99 16.04 -18.35
C ALA A 59 -0.13 14.86 -17.83
N TYR A 60 -0.06 14.60 -16.52
CA TYR A 60 0.76 13.50 -16.00
C TYR A 60 -0.07 12.22 -15.86
N ASP A 61 0.13 11.32 -16.84
CA ASP A 61 -0.34 9.93 -16.85
C ASP A 61 0.37 9.15 -15.73
N ASP A 62 -0.33 8.73 -14.67
CA ASP A 62 0.11 7.78 -13.61
C ASP A 62 1.48 8.04 -12.91
N THR A 63 2.26 9.06 -13.29
CA THR A 63 3.62 9.34 -12.81
C THR A 63 3.63 10.54 -11.87
N CYS A 64 4.33 10.42 -10.74
CA CYS A 64 4.55 11.51 -9.76
C CYS A 64 5.62 12.49 -10.29
N ASP A 65 5.52 12.89 -11.55
CA ASP A 65 6.49 13.76 -12.18
C ASP A 65 6.25 15.20 -11.71
N LEU A 66 7.28 15.79 -11.12
CA LEU A 66 7.27 17.13 -10.54
C LEU A 66 8.40 17.97 -11.13
N PRO A 67 8.20 19.29 -11.28
CA PRO A 67 9.25 20.19 -11.68
C PRO A 67 10.22 20.45 -10.51
N GLY A 68 11.51 20.54 -10.83
CA GLY A 68 12.57 20.85 -9.89
C GLY A 68 13.68 21.69 -10.51
N TYR A 69 14.68 21.98 -9.70
CA TYR A 69 15.93 22.61 -10.10
C TYR A 69 17.09 21.65 -9.89
N GLY A 70 17.86 21.42 -10.96
CA GLY A 70 19.11 20.67 -10.96
C GLY A 70 20.34 21.57 -10.79
N PRO A 71 21.54 21.07 -11.13
CA PRO A 71 22.78 21.83 -11.00
C PRO A 71 22.72 23.15 -11.77
N GLY A 72 23.11 24.25 -11.12
CA GLY A 72 23.06 25.59 -11.72
C GLY A 72 21.66 26.16 -11.92
N MET A 73 20.65 25.67 -11.18
CA MET A 73 19.24 26.07 -11.29
C MET A 73 18.61 25.76 -12.65
N ALA A 74 19.15 24.77 -13.36
CA ALA A 74 18.53 24.26 -14.58
C ALA A 74 17.18 23.62 -14.24
N GLU A 75 16.13 23.94 -14.99
CA GLU A 75 14.83 23.29 -14.82
C GLU A 75 14.94 21.82 -15.23
N VAL A 76 14.44 20.94 -14.36
CA VAL A 76 14.42 19.49 -14.56
C VAL A 76 13.07 18.93 -14.14
N THR A 77 12.70 17.78 -14.69
CA THR A 77 11.57 16.98 -14.21
C THR A 77 12.12 15.79 -13.44
N TYR A 78 11.54 15.50 -12.29
CA TYR A 78 11.88 14.33 -11.47
C TYR A 78 10.61 13.58 -11.06
N ALA A 79 10.72 12.27 -10.86
CA ALA A 79 9.62 11.46 -10.36
C ALA A 79 9.78 11.25 -8.84
N LEU A 80 8.75 11.56 -8.06
CA LEU A 80 8.69 11.18 -6.64
C LEU A 80 8.11 9.77 -6.50
N ARG A 81 8.93 8.77 -6.21
CA ARG A 81 8.47 7.40 -5.96
C ARG A 81 8.24 7.16 -4.47
N LEU A 82 7.09 6.57 -4.15
CA LEU A 82 6.76 6.15 -2.80
C LEU A 82 6.74 4.63 -2.75
N SER A 83 7.29 4.05 -1.68
CA SER A 83 7.24 2.61 -1.47
C SER A 83 6.94 2.23 -0.04
N LEU A 84 6.17 1.15 0.13
CA LEU A 84 5.85 0.54 1.40
C LEU A 84 6.73 -0.71 1.60
N GLN A 85 7.45 -0.72 2.72
CA GLN A 85 8.19 -1.86 3.22
C GLN A 85 7.50 -2.41 4.48
N ILE A 86 7.27 -3.72 4.53
CA ILE A 86 6.75 -4.42 5.71
C ILE A 86 7.86 -5.32 6.24
N CYS A 87 8.36 -5.00 7.43
CA CYS A 87 9.61 -5.56 7.93
C CYS A 87 9.37 -6.49 9.13
N ASP A 88 10.12 -7.61 9.18
CA ASP A 88 10.12 -8.46 10.37
C ASP A 88 10.67 -7.68 11.58
N PRO A 89 10.01 -7.72 12.76
CA PRO A 89 10.46 -6.99 13.94
C PRO A 89 11.81 -7.45 14.51
N GLY A 90 12.29 -8.64 14.13
CA GLY A 90 13.61 -9.13 14.46
C GLY A 90 14.71 -8.51 13.59
N CYS A 91 14.34 -7.87 12.49
CA CYS A 91 15.25 -7.10 11.67
C CYS A 91 15.34 -5.65 12.16
N GLY A 92 16.54 -5.08 12.09
CA GLY A 92 16.81 -3.71 12.55
C GLY A 92 16.15 -2.65 11.67
N ASP A 93 16.95 -1.96 10.86
CA ASP A 93 16.47 -0.83 10.06
C ASP A 93 15.80 -1.22 8.74
N CYS A 94 15.54 -2.51 8.48
CA CYS A 94 14.87 -2.98 7.25
C CYS A 94 15.57 -2.56 5.94
N SER A 95 16.88 -2.29 6.00
CA SER A 95 17.69 -1.97 4.82
C SER A 95 17.91 -3.17 3.90
N ASP A 96 17.92 -4.39 4.46
CA ASP A 96 18.07 -5.65 3.73
C ASP A 96 16.70 -6.15 3.22
N SER A 97 16.61 -6.48 1.93
CA SER A 97 15.42 -7.09 1.33
C SER A 97 15.05 -8.44 1.95
N ALA A 98 16.01 -9.17 2.52
CA ALA A 98 15.74 -10.41 3.23
C ALA A 98 14.93 -10.20 4.52
N CYS A 99 14.86 -8.95 5.01
CA CYS A 99 14.05 -8.57 6.16
C CYS A 99 12.61 -8.18 5.81
N HIS A 100 12.27 -8.16 4.52
CA HIS A 100 10.94 -7.81 4.06
C HIS A 100 10.04 -9.05 4.15
N VAL A 101 8.89 -8.89 4.81
CA VAL A 101 7.90 -9.97 5.02
C VAL A 101 7.18 -10.29 3.71
N VAL A 102 6.96 -9.27 2.89
CA VAL A 102 6.45 -9.33 1.52
C VAL A 102 7.32 -8.44 0.64
N PRO A 103 7.34 -8.62 -0.69
CA PRO A 103 8.07 -7.72 -1.58
C PRO A 103 7.71 -6.25 -1.34
N GLU A 104 8.70 -5.36 -1.46
CA GLU A 104 8.47 -3.91 -1.41
C GLU A 104 7.44 -3.50 -2.45
N ALA A 105 6.43 -2.74 -2.03
CA ALA A 105 5.33 -2.30 -2.87
C ALA A 105 5.52 -0.84 -3.26
N GLU A 106 5.58 -0.56 -4.56
CA GLU A 106 5.51 0.82 -5.06
C GLU A 106 4.07 1.32 -4.95
N LEU A 107 3.91 2.53 -4.40
CA LEU A 107 2.63 3.17 -4.22
C LEU A 107 2.36 4.06 -5.44
N PRO A 108 1.22 3.89 -6.13
CA PRO A 108 0.89 4.67 -7.30
C PRO A 108 0.66 6.15 -6.97
N CYS A 109 0.84 7.01 -7.96
CA CYS A 109 0.77 8.47 -7.78
C CYS A 109 -0.66 9.01 -7.85
N ASP A 110 -1.48 8.37 -8.66
CA ASP A 110 -2.91 8.58 -8.83
C ASP A 110 -3.75 7.85 -7.76
N GLY A 111 -3.11 6.98 -6.97
CA GLY A 111 -3.75 6.23 -5.91
C GLY A 111 -3.96 7.04 -4.63
N VAL A 112 -5.16 6.92 -4.05
CA VAL A 112 -5.43 7.34 -2.66
C VAL A 112 -5.17 6.21 -1.66
N ARG A 113 -4.97 4.98 -2.15
CA ARG A 113 -4.97 3.76 -1.33
C ARG A 113 -4.23 2.62 -2.01
N TYR A 114 -3.57 1.81 -1.21
CA TYR A 114 -2.93 0.55 -1.53
C TYR A 114 -3.47 -0.53 -0.60
N THR A 115 -3.67 -1.71 -1.15
CA THR A 115 -4.15 -2.89 -0.42
C THR A 115 -3.32 -4.10 -0.81
N ASP A 116 -2.74 -4.79 0.17
CA ASP A 116 -2.10 -6.10 0.01
C ASP A 116 -2.90 -7.15 0.80
N PRO A 117 -3.62 -8.07 0.13
CA PRO A 117 -4.47 -9.04 0.82
C PRO A 117 -3.71 -10.23 1.43
N ASP A 118 -2.43 -10.42 1.09
CA ASP A 118 -1.69 -11.68 1.30
C ASP A 118 -0.51 -11.54 2.29
N VAL A 119 -0.57 -10.56 3.20
CA VAL A 119 0.49 -10.34 4.19
C VAL A 119 0.41 -11.40 5.30
N PRO A 120 1.48 -12.18 5.57
CA PRO A 120 1.51 -13.18 6.63
C PRO A 120 1.08 -12.63 7.99
N ALA A 121 0.15 -13.28 8.67
CA ALA A 121 -0.28 -12.89 10.00
C ALA A 121 0.84 -13.12 11.04
N SER A 122 0.92 -12.25 12.05
CA SER A 122 1.91 -12.38 13.12
C SER A 122 1.42 -11.77 14.43
N GLU A 123 1.70 -12.51 15.52
CA GLU A 123 1.47 -12.04 16.89
C GLU A 123 2.51 -11.01 17.34
N ARG A 124 3.68 -10.97 16.68
CA ARG A 124 4.66 -9.87 16.82
C ARG A 124 4.33 -8.79 15.79
N PRO A 125 4.30 -7.51 16.17
CA PRO A 125 3.98 -6.46 15.22
C PRO A 125 5.11 -6.29 14.21
N TYR A 126 4.80 -6.16 12.93
CA TYR A 126 5.76 -5.74 11.91
C TYR A 126 6.03 -4.25 12.01
N LEU A 127 7.12 -3.82 11.37
CA LEU A 127 7.41 -2.40 11.15
C LEU A 127 7.04 -2.04 9.71
N PHE A 128 6.09 -1.12 9.57
CA PHE A 128 5.64 -0.59 8.29
C PHE A 128 6.42 0.69 8.05
N ARG A 129 7.25 0.71 7.01
CA ARG A 129 8.05 1.87 6.65
C ARG A 129 7.63 2.36 5.28
N LEU A 130 7.27 3.62 5.21
CA LEU A 130 7.13 4.33 3.97
C LEU A 130 8.50 4.92 3.58
N ARG A 131 8.85 4.89 2.30
CA ARG A 131 10.05 5.52 1.75
C ARG A 131 9.67 6.43 0.60
N ALA A 132 10.37 7.55 0.51
CA ALA A 132 10.39 8.39 -0.66
C ALA A 132 11.72 8.23 -1.38
N ARG A 133 11.67 8.23 -2.70
CA ARG A 133 12.81 8.25 -3.61
C ARG A 133 12.54 9.27 -4.70
N ILE A 134 13.56 9.99 -5.11
CA ILE A 134 13.50 10.86 -6.28
C ILE A 134 14.23 10.16 -7.41
N GLU A 135 13.58 10.07 -8.56
CA GLU A 135 14.16 9.55 -9.79
C GLU A 135 14.32 10.68 -10.81
N THR A 136 15.47 10.72 -11.44
CA THR A 136 15.83 11.68 -12.48
C THR A 136 16.42 10.93 -13.66
N GLU A 137 16.72 11.64 -14.76
CA GLU A 137 17.44 11.05 -15.89
C GLU A 137 18.84 10.51 -15.53
N THR A 138 19.46 11.04 -14.47
CA THR A 138 20.82 10.66 -14.06
C THR A 138 20.84 9.55 -13.00
N GLY A 139 19.70 9.25 -12.37
CA GLY A 139 19.57 8.16 -11.42
C GLY A 139 18.53 8.38 -10.33
N SER A 140 18.60 7.54 -9.30
CA SER A 140 17.68 7.53 -8.15
C SER A 140 18.43 7.90 -6.87
N CYS A 141 17.80 8.70 -6.01
CA CYS A 141 18.32 9.10 -4.70
C CYS A 141 17.24 9.00 -3.61
N VAL A 142 17.68 8.91 -2.35
CA VAL A 142 16.81 9.12 -1.19
C VAL A 142 16.96 10.59 -0.78
N PRO A 143 15.90 11.41 -0.87
CA PRO A 143 15.99 12.83 -0.53
C PRO A 143 16.30 13.03 0.95
N SER A 144 16.96 14.15 1.26
CA SER A 144 17.17 14.56 2.65
C SER A 144 15.83 14.87 3.35
N ALA A 145 15.81 14.74 4.68
CA ALA A 145 14.63 15.07 5.48
C ALA A 145 14.24 16.57 5.44
N GLY A 146 15.14 17.43 4.93
CA GLY A 146 14.80 18.82 4.65
C GLY A 146 13.91 18.98 3.42
N CYS A 147 13.95 18.03 2.48
CA CYS A 147 13.20 18.08 1.23
C CYS A 147 11.94 17.24 1.25
N VAL A 148 12.00 16.03 1.80
CA VAL A 148 10.84 15.15 1.93
C VAL A 148 10.77 14.63 3.35
N VAL A 149 9.67 14.95 4.04
CA VAL A 149 9.37 14.43 5.36
C VAL A 149 8.40 13.26 5.20
N VAL A 150 8.91 12.06 5.44
CA VAL A 150 8.12 10.83 5.49
C VAL A 150 7.95 10.43 6.96
N PRO A 151 6.73 10.03 7.39
CA PRO A 151 6.53 9.50 8.74
C PRO A 151 7.47 8.33 9.04
N GLY A 152 7.96 8.27 10.27
CA GLY A 152 8.79 7.15 10.74
C GLY A 152 8.05 5.81 10.70
N PRO A 153 8.76 4.68 10.86
CA PRO A 153 8.13 3.36 10.82
C PRO A 153 7.02 3.20 11.87
N ILE A 154 5.95 2.54 11.49
CA ILE A 154 4.78 2.32 12.34
C ILE A 154 4.68 0.83 12.66
N SER A 155 4.53 0.52 13.95
CA SER A 155 4.45 -0.86 14.43
C SER A 155 3.00 -1.36 14.43
N ARG A 156 2.70 -2.44 13.71
CA ARG A 156 1.34 -2.97 13.58
C ARG A 156 1.33 -4.50 13.51
N LYS A 157 0.30 -5.11 14.11
CA LYS A 157 0.03 -6.55 13.98
C LYS A 157 -0.88 -6.80 12.78
N VAL A 158 -0.52 -7.80 11.98
CA VAL A 158 -1.40 -8.37 10.94
C VAL A 158 -2.08 -9.59 11.52
N ARG A 159 -3.41 -9.62 11.49
CA ARG A 159 -4.21 -10.71 12.06
C ARG A 159 -4.84 -11.55 10.95
N PRO A 160 -4.99 -12.87 11.14
CA PRO A 160 -5.52 -13.76 10.12
C PRO A 160 -6.95 -13.35 9.74
N GLY A 161 -7.22 -13.23 8.44
CA GLY A 161 -8.52 -12.87 7.89
C GLY A 161 -9.03 -11.48 8.28
N ARG A 162 -8.15 -10.59 8.75
CA ARG A 162 -8.51 -9.21 9.11
C ARG A 162 -7.76 -8.21 8.26
N VAL A 163 -8.43 -7.10 7.99
CA VAL A 163 -7.83 -5.89 7.44
C VAL A 163 -7.17 -5.12 8.59
N THR A 164 -5.93 -4.67 8.41
CA THR A 164 -5.32 -3.69 9.32
C THR A 164 -6.11 -2.40 9.25
N ASP A 165 -6.27 -1.69 10.37
CA ASP A 165 -6.93 -0.36 10.34
C ASP A 165 -6.29 0.50 9.25
N LEU A 166 -7.12 1.15 8.41
CA LEU A 166 -6.64 2.00 7.34
C LEU A 166 -5.73 3.09 7.91
N GLN A 167 -4.47 3.08 7.49
CA GLN A 167 -3.51 4.07 7.91
C GLN A 167 -3.45 5.20 6.88
N VAL A 168 -3.75 6.42 7.30
CA VAL A 168 -3.55 7.63 6.47
C VAL A 168 -2.20 8.24 6.83
N VAL A 169 -1.30 8.34 5.86
CA VAL A 169 0.00 8.99 6.02
C VAL A 169 0.07 10.26 5.18
N GLU A 170 0.56 11.34 5.79
CA GLU A 170 0.85 12.59 5.10
C GLU A 170 2.36 12.69 4.90
N ILE A 171 2.76 12.94 3.65
CA ILE A 171 4.15 13.13 3.24
C ILE A 171 4.31 14.60 2.88
N LEU A 172 5.24 15.28 3.53
CA LEU A 172 5.48 16.70 3.26
C LEU A 172 6.65 16.86 2.31
N LEU A 173 6.45 17.70 1.30
CA LEU A 173 7.44 18.08 0.31
C LEU A 173 7.80 19.55 0.53
N ASP A 174 9.07 19.85 0.77
CA ASP A 174 9.58 21.23 0.88
C ASP A 174 9.77 21.83 -0.53
N VAL A 175 8.66 21.99 -1.23
CA VAL A 175 8.62 22.79 -2.45
C VAL A 175 8.40 24.25 -2.07
N GLU A 176 9.09 25.16 -2.76
CA GLU A 176 8.82 26.59 -2.57
C GLU A 176 7.39 26.89 -3.03
N GLY A 177 6.50 27.14 -2.06
CA GLY A 177 5.09 27.40 -2.28
C GLY A 177 4.87 28.71 -3.03
N GLY A 178 4.57 28.61 -4.32
CA GLY A 178 4.00 29.70 -5.10
C GLY A 178 2.50 29.84 -4.83
N ALA A 179 2.10 30.30 -3.63
CA ALA A 179 0.69 30.61 -3.29
C ALA A 179 0.11 31.82 -4.07
N ARG A 180 0.65 32.14 -5.24
CA ARG A 180 0.11 33.14 -6.16
C ARG A 180 -0.45 32.44 -7.40
N PRO A 181 -1.71 32.73 -7.78
CA PRO A 181 -2.22 32.38 -9.10
C PRO A 181 -1.23 32.88 -10.18
N GLY A 182 -0.66 31.95 -10.95
CA GLY A 182 0.32 32.26 -12.01
C GLY A 182 1.80 32.22 -11.59
N SER A 183 2.14 31.85 -10.36
CA SER A 183 3.53 31.46 -10.03
C SER A 183 3.83 30.09 -10.65
N PRO A 184 5.06 29.85 -11.12
CA PRO A 184 5.44 28.53 -11.59
C PRO A 184 5.20 27.50 -10.48
N ALA A 185 4.77 26.30 -10.87
CA ALA A 185 4.52 25.18 -9.96
C ALA A 185 5.66 25.04 -8.95
N SER A 186 5.31 24.81 -7.69
CA SER A 186 6.24 24.69 -6.57
C SER A 186 7.38 23.73 -6.94
N ARG A 187 8.63 24.22 -6.99
CA ARG A 187 9.80 23.46 -7.46
C ARG A 187 10.70 23.05 -6.30
N LEU A 188 11.28 21.87 -6.42
CA LEU A 188 12.25 21.33 -5.46
C LEU A 188 13.69 21.56 -5.94
N ASP A 189 14.59 22.04 -5.08
CA ASP A 189 16.04 22.12 -5.37
C ASP A 189 16.69 20.74 -5.15
N LEU A 190 16.92 20.00 -6.23
CA LEU A 190 17.46 18.65 -6.18
C LEU A 190 18.92 18.61 -5.68
N VAL A 191 19.69 19.67 -5.87
CA VAL A 191 21.07 19.75 -5.36
C VAL A 191 21.03 19.88 -3.84
N ALA A 192 20.19 20.76 -3.31
CA ALA A 192 19.97 20.90 -1.86
C ALA A 192 19.41 19.61 -1.23
N CYS A 193 18.64 18.84 -1.99
CA CYS A 193 18.11 17.55 -1.56
C CYS A 193 19.11 16.38 -1.61
N GLY A 194 20.30 16.58 -2.18
CA GLY A 194 21.29 15.52 -2.39
C GLY A 194 20.94 14.54 -3.52
N CYS A 195 20.25 15.05 -4.54
CA CYS A 195 19.58 14.28 -5.59
C CYS A 195 19.95 14.72 -7.02
N ALA A 196 21.02 15.51 -7.18
CA ALA A 196 21.49 16.05 -8.46
C ALA A 196 23.01 15.94 -8.60
#